data_AF-A0A2T4VT47-F1
#
_entry.id   AF-A0A2T4VT47-F1
#
_cell.length_a   1.000
_cell.length_b   1.000
_cell.length_c   1.000
_cell.angle_alpha   90.00
_cell.angle_beta   90.00
_cell.angle_gamma   90.00
#
_symmetry.space_group_name_H-M   'P 1'
#
loop_
_entity.id
_entity.type
_entity.pdbx_description
1 polymer ?
#
loop_
_entity_poly.entity_id
_entity_poly.type
_entity_poly.pdbx_seq_one_letter_code
_entity_poly.pdbx_strand_id
1 'polypeptide(L)'
;MDMFREFAGVRYEESADLWVAEVHSGGRRVFHGDYGDPEIAAAGREIAILVHKWEAVRNFPEEDLPQLCVRFSEGLKYSLKAQTKDWHQWVLNLGLQPDEFLRLAGLELPTARA
;
A
#
# COMPACT_ATOMS: atom_id res chain seq x y z
N MET A 1 -18.56 -16.16 12.19
CA MET A 1 -18.61 -14.71 11.89
C MET A 1 -17.22 -14.20 12.13
N ASP A 2 -16.41 -14.13 11.08
CA ASP A 2 -15.07 -13.60 11.20
C ASP A 2 -15.14 -12.11 11.51
N MET A 3 -14.50 -11.71 12.61
CA MET A 3 -14.31 -10.32 12.98
C MET A 3 -13.41 -9.69 11.91
N PHE A 4 -13.98 -8.88 11.03
CA PHE A 4 -13.17 -7.98 10.22
C PHE A 4 -12.33 -7.13 11.18
N ARG A 5 -11.00 -7.28 11.12
CA ARG A 5 -10.11 -6.34 11.79
C ARG A 5 -10.33 -4.99 11.10
N GLU A 6 -10.92 -4.05 11.81
CA GLU A 6 -10.99 -2.66 11.35
C GLU A 6 -9.58 -2.07 11.37
N PHE A 7 -9.04 -1.78 10.20
CA PHE A 7 -7.77 -1.07 10.06
C PHE A 7 -8.01 0.44 10.15
N ALA A 8 -7.21 1.14 10.96
CA ALA A 8 -7.27 2.58 11.11
C ALA A 8 -7.03 3.28 9.76
N GLY A 9 -7.95 4.19 9.41
CA GLY A 9 -7.91 4.95 8.17
C GLY A 9 -8.17 4.09 6.92
N VAL A 10 -8.79 2.92 7.07
CA VAL A 10 -9.23 2.08 5.96
C VAL A 10 -10.74 1.91 6.05
N ARG A 11 -11.44 2.07 4.92
CA ARG A 11 -12.89 1.86 4.83
C ARG A 11 -13.26 1.20 3.50
N TYR A 12 -14.32 0.41 3.51
CA TYR A 12 -14.90 -0.11 2.28
C TYR A 12 -15.84 0.93 1.66
N GLU A 13 -15.78 1.10 0.35
CA GLU A 13 -16.62 1.97 -0.46
C GLU A 13 -17.51 1.11 -1.36
N GLU A 14 -18.74 0.85 -0.90
CA GLU A 14 -19.69 -0.06 -1.56
C GLU A 14 -20.00 0.36 -3.00
N SER A 15 -20.05 1.67 -3.27
CA SER A 15 -20.41 2.19 -4.60
C SER A 15 -19.37 1.88 -5.69
N ALA A 16 -18.12 1.68 -5.29
CA ALA A 16 -17.00 1.40 -6.17
C ALA A 16 -16.39 0.00 -5.95
N ASP A 17 -16.95 -0.78 -5.02
CA ASP A 17 -16.49 -2.12 -4.63
C ASP A 17 -14.98 -2.18 -4.33
N LEU A 18 -14.50 -1.26 -3.49
CA LEU A 18 -13.09 -1.14 -3.17
C LEU A 18 -12.83 -0.70 -1.73
N TRP A 19 -11.61 -0.93 -1.27
CA TRP A 19 -11.09 -0.48 0.02
C TRP A 19 -10.28 0.80 -0.16
N VAL A 20 -10.74 1.87 0.48
CA VAL A 20 -10.07 3.18 0.49
C VAL A 20 -9.17 3.27 1.73
N ALA A 21 -7.96 3.77 1.55
CA ALA A 21 -7.04 4.09 2.63
C ALA A 21 -6.71 5.59 2.66
N GLU A 22 -6.83 6.23 3.81
CA GLU A 22 -6.62 7.66 3.99
C GLU A 22 -5.70 7.97 5.16
N VAL A 23 -4.86 8.99 5.01
CA VAL A 23 -4.07 9.56 6.10
C VAL A 23 -4.48 11.01 6.29
N HIS A 24 -4.78 11.36 7.54
CA HIS A 24 -5.03 12.73 7.96
C HIS A 24 -3.87 13.18 8.85
N SER A 25 -3.28 14.33 8.52
CA SER A 25 -2.22 14.95 9.32
C SER A 25 -2.49 16.46 9.40
N GLY A 26 -2.41 17.02 10.61
CA GLY A 26 -2.76 18.43 10.84
C GLY A 26 -4.20 18.81 10.43
N GLY A 27 -5.14 17.88 10.57
CA GLY A 27 -6.56 18.08 10.20
C GLY A 27 -6.84 18.08 8.69
N ARG A 28 -5.86 17.80 7.84
CA ARG A 28 -6.02 17.69 6.39
C ARG A 28 -5.75 16.27 5.92
N ARG A 29 -6.50 15.82 4.90
CA ARG A 29 -6.19 14.57 4.20
C ARG A 29 -4.93 14.77 3.36
N VAL A 30 -3.90 13.98 3.65
CA VAL A 30 -2.58 14.05 2.99
C VAL A 30 -2.33 12.84 2.08
N PHE A 31 -3.14 11.79 2.22
CA PHE A 31 -3.06 10.59 1.39
C PHE A 31 -4.45 9.99 1.15
N HIS A 32 -4.62 9.44 -0.04
CA HIS A 32 -5.78 8.68 -0.49
C HIS A 32 -5.27 7.59 -1.44
N GLY A 33 -5.61 6.33 -1.17
CA GLY A 33 -5.35 5.20 -2.05
C GLY A 33 -6.55 4.26 -2.15
N ASP A 34 -6.73 3.64 -3.31
CA ASP A 34 -7.84 2.73 -3.60
C ASP A 34 -7.29 1.32 -3.88
N TYR A 35 -7.83 0.31 -3.21
CA TYR A 35 -7.30 -1.05 -3.20
C TYR A 35 -8.42 -2.10 -3.26
N GLY A 36 -8.10 -3.30 -3.74
CA GLY A 36 -9.06 -4.40 -3.81
C GLY A 36 -9.22 -5.19 -2.50
N ASP A 37 -8.40 -4.91 -1.48
CA ASP A 37 -8.32 -5.70 -0.25
C ASP A 37 -7.99 -4.81 0.96
N PRO A 38 -8.59 -5.07 2.14
CA PRO A 38 -8.41 -4.23 3.32
C PRO A 38 -6.99 -4.28 3.90
N GLU A 39 -6.33 -5.43 3.84
CA GLU A 39 -4.98 -5.62 4.36
C GLU A 39 -3.95 -4.94 3.45
N ILE A 40 -4.17 -4.99 2.13
CA ILE A 40 -3.39 -4.20 1.15
C ILE A 40 -3.57 -2.71 1.39
N ALA A 41 -4.82 -2.25 1.62
CA ALA A 41 -5.12 -0.86 1.90
C ALA A 41 -4.39 -0.37 3.16
N ALA A 42 -4.41 -1.18 4.22
CA ALA A 42 -3.71 -0.89 5.47
C ALA A 42 -2.19 -0.81 5.27
N ALA A 43 -1.60 -1.75 4.53
CA ALA A 43 -0.17 -1.79 4.25
C ALA A 43 0.26 -0.58 3.40
N GLY A 44 -0.47 -0.27 2.32
CA GLY A 44 -0.20 0.89 1.47
C GLY A 44 -0.25 2.20 2.27
N ARG A 45 -1.28 2.37 3.11
CA ARG A 45 -1.39 3.52 4.02
C ARG A 45 -0.17 3.68 4.91
N GLU A 46 0.33 2.59 5.49
CA GLU A 46 1.50 2.67 6.37
C GLU A 46 2.81 2.93 5.66
N ILE A 47 2.99 2.36 4.45
CA ILE A 47 4.12 2.71 3.60
C ILE A 47 4.13 4.23 3.38
N ALA A 48 2.98 4.82 3.01
CA ALA A 48 2.88 6.27 2.81
C ALA A 48 3.19 7.06 4.11
N ILE A 49 2.69 6.61 5.26
CA ILE A 49 3.01 7.21 6.58
C ILE A 49 4.52 7.22 6.82
N LEU A 50 5.21 6.10 6.61
CA LEU A 50 6.64 5.98 6.88
C LEU A 50 7.49 6.77 5.87
N VAL A 51 7.14 6.71 4.58
CA VAL A 51 7.85 7.44 3.50
C VAL A 51 7.76 8.94 3.71
N HIS A 52 6.58 9.44 4.05
CA HIS A 52 6.35 10.87 4.25
C HIS A 52 6.57 11.35 5.70
N LYS A 53 6.87 10.42 6.62
CA LYS A 53 7.08 10.69 8.05
C LYS A 53 5.89 11.42 8.69
N TRP A 54 4.67 11.05 8.31
CA TRP A 54 3.47 11.64 8.89
C TRP A 54 3.20 11.07 10.28
N GLU A 55 2.73 11.93 11.18
CA GLU A 55 2.23 11.49 12.49
C GLU A 55 0.81 10.94 12.33
N ALA A 56 0.69 9.63 12.20
CA ALA A 56 -0.59 8.92 12.10
C ALA A 56 -0.51 7.55 12.78
N VAL A 57 -1.65 7.06 13.28
CA VAL A 57 -1.75 5.73 13.89
C VAL A 57 -1.42 4.65 12.85
N ARG A 58 -0.52 3.75 13.24
CA ARG A 58 -0.08 2.59 12.45
C ARG A 58 -0.92 1.35 12.80
N ASN A 59 -1.25 0.54 11.81
CA ASN A 59 -1.94 -0.75 11.94
C ASN A 59 -0.98 -1.92 12.22
N PHE A 60 0.28 -1.80 11.78
CA PHE A 60 1.38 -2.76 11.91
C PHE A 60 2.60 -2.06 12.55
N PRO A 61 2.47 -1.52 13.78
CA PRO A 61 3.53 -0.74 14.42
C PRO A 61 4.86 -1.50 14.61
N GLU A 62 4.82 -2.83 14.59
CA GLU A 62 5.96 -3.74 14.67
C GLU A 62 6.73 -3.92 13.35
N GLU A 63 6.11 -3.57 12.22
CA GLU A 63 6.73 -3.73 10.89
C GLU A 63 7.49 -2.45 10.49
N ASP A 64 8.65 -2.60 9.85
CA ASP A 64 9.37 -1.51 9.20
C ASP A 64 8.98 -1.37 7.73
N LEU A 65 9.56 -0.38 7.04
CA LEU A 65 9.23 -0.08 5.65
C LEU A 65 9.49 -1.28 4.70
N PRO A 66 10.66 -1.95 4.72
CA PRO A 66 10.86 -3.19 3.95
C PRO A 66 9.81 -4.28 4.22
N GLN A 67 9.48 -4.56 5.49
CA GLN A 67 8.49 -5.58 5.84
C GLN A 67 7.10 -5.25 5.29
N LEU A 68 6.70 -3.98 5.37
CA LEU A 68 5.44 -3.52 4.78
C LEU A 68 5.46 -3.60 3.24
N CYS A 69 6.59 -3.32 2.59
CA CYS A 69 6.70 -3.47 1.14
C CYS A 69 6.53 -4.94 0.71
N VAL A 70 7.08 -5.89 1.47
CA VAL A 70 6.85 -7.33 1.25
C VAL A 70 5.36 -7.65 1.38
N ARG A 71 4.72 -7.25 2.48
CA ARG A 71 3.28 -7.44 2.72
C ARG A 71 2.42 -6.85 1.60
N PHE A 72 2.71 -5.63 1.18
CA PHE A 72 1.99 -4.98 0.09
C PHE A 72 2.17 -5.74 -1.23
N SER A 73 3.38 -6.26 -1.49
CA SER A 73 3.67 -7.02 -2.72
C SER A 73 2.91 -8.34 -2.84
N GLU A 74 2.62 -9.02 -1.73
CA GLU A 74 1.77 -10.23 -1.71
C GLU A 74 0.36 -9.94 -2.21
N GLY A 75 -0.14 -8.76 -1.87
CA GLY A 75 -1.39 -8.22 -2.39
C GLY A 75 -1.36 -7.90 -3.88
N LEU A 76 -0.20 -7.50 -4.39
CA LEU A 76 0.03 -7.20 -5.79
C LEU A 76 0.40 -8.41 -6.65
N LYS A 77 0.50 -9.61 -6.08
CA LYS A 77 1.05 -10.80 -6.77
C LYS A 77 0.43 -11.05 -8.15
N TYR A 78 -0.87 -10.80 -8.31
CA TYR A 78 -1.55 -10.96 -9.59
C TYR A 78 -1.15 -9.87 -10.59
N SER A 79 -1.13 -8.60 -10.17
CA SER A 79 -0.70 -7.46 -11.00
C SER A 79 0.77 -7.56 -11.41
N LEU A 80 1.64 -8.01 -10.49
CA LEU A 80 3.06 -8.27 -10.73
C LEU A 80 3.24 -9.42 -11.72
N LYS A 81 2.55 -10.56 -11.50
CA LYS A 81 2.62 -11.72 -12.40
C LYS A 81 2.09 -11.41 -13.80
N ALA A 82 1.01 -10.63 -13.89
CA ALA A 82 0.43 -10.17 -15.14
C ALA A 82 1.23 -9.05 -15.82
N GLN A 83 2.30 -8.54 -15.17
CA GLN A 83 3.13 -7.42 -15.65
C GLN A 83 2.32 -6.19 -16.05
N THR A 84 1.22 -5.95 -15.34
CA THR A 84 0.40 -4.75 -15.51
C THR A 84 1.17 -3.53 -15.00
N LYS A 85 0.85 -2.34 -15.51
CA LYS A 85 1.47 -1.09 -15.04
C LYS A 85 0.72 -0.43 -13.88
N ASP A 86 -0.44 -0.96 -13.50
CA ASP A 86 -1.32 -0.35 -12.50
C ASP A 86 -0.65 -0.24 -11.12
N TRP A 87 0.16 -1.25 -10.75
CA TRP A 87 0.90 -1.23 -9.50
C TRP A 87 1.99 -0.14 -9.45
N HIS A 88 2.51 0.32 -10.60
CA HIS A 88 3.49 1.41 -10.62
C HIS A 88 2.83 2.69 -10.12
N GLN A 89 1.60 2.96 -10.56
CA GLN A 89 0.86 4.14 -10.12
C GLN A 89 0.54 4.07 -8.63
N TRP A 90 0.17 2.89 -8.13
CA TRP A 90 -0.04 2.69 -6.70
C TRP A 90 1.24 2.98 -5.91
N VAL A 91 2.38 2.41 -6.31
CA VAL A 91 3.67 2.64 -5.65
C VAL A 91 4.09 4.12 -5.69
N LEU A 92 3.90 4.79 -6.83
CA LEU A 92 4.16 6.23 -6.96
C LEU A 92 3.27 7.05 -6.01
N ASN A 93 2.01 6.67 -5.83
CA ASN A 93 1.10 7.33 -4.89
C ASN A 93 1.54 7.13 -3.42
N LEU A 94 2.27 6.07 -3.10
CA LEU A 94 2.86 5.84 -1.78
C LEU A 94 4.10 6.72 -1.53
N GLY A 95 4.58 7.44 -2.55
CA GLY A 95 5.80 8.24 -2.49
C GLY A 95 7.08 7.46 -2.80
N LEU A 96 6.99 6.23 -3.29
CA LEU A 96 8.14 5.40 -3.68
C LEU A 96 8.30 5.36 -5.20
N GLN A 97 9.52 5.17 -5.67
CA GLN A 97 9.75 4.76 -7.06
C GLN A 97 9.50 3.24 -7.23
N PRO A 98 9.00 2.76 -8.39
CA PRO A 98 8.76 1.33 -8.62
C PRO A 98 9.97 0.43 -8.38
N ASP A 99 11.18 0.86 -8.78
CA ASP A 99 12.44 0.16 -8.56
C ASP A 99 12.84 0.13 -7.07
N GLU A 100 12.65 1.26 -6.37
CA GLU A 100 12.85 1.34 -4.92
C GLU A 100 11.91 0.38 -4.18
N PHE A 101 10.63 0.35 -4.55
CA PHE A 101 9.65 -0.58 -3.98
C PHE A 101 10.06 -2.04 -4.20
N LEU A 102 10.43 -2.42 -5.42
CA LEU A 102 10.86 -3.79 -5.71
C LEU A 102 12.08 -4.18 -4.87
N ARG A 103 13.06 -3.28 -4.73
CA ARG A 103 14.23 -3.51 -3.87
C ARG A 103 13.85 -3.68 -2.40
N LEU A 104 12.94 -2.86 -1.88
CA LEU A 104 12.45 -2.95 -0.50
C LEU A 104 11.65 -4.24 -0.25
N ALA A 105 10.87 -4.67 -1.25
CA ALA A 105 10.09 -5.91 -1.22
C ALA A 105 10.95 -7.17 -1.48
N GLY A 106 12.25 -7.03 -1.77
CA GLY A 106 13.12 -8.17 -2.11
C GLY A 106 12.75 -8.84 -3.43
N LEU A 107 12.11 -8.12 -4.35
CA LEU A 107 11.68 -8.60 -5.65
C LEU A 107 12.69 -8.21 -6.74
N GLU A 108 12.94 -9.12 -7.68
CA GLU A 108 13.78 -8.83 -8.84
C GLU A 108 13.01 -7.95 -9.85
N LEU A 109 13.67 -6.91 -10.35
CA LEU A 109 13.21 -6.19 -11.54
C LEU A 109 13.10 -7.19 -12.69
N PRO A 110 11.97 -7.30 -13.40
CA PRO A 110 11.93 -8.04 -14.65
C PRO A 110 12.93 -7.35 -15.58
N THR A 111 14.06 -7.99 -15.81
CA THR A 111 15.09 -7.51 -16.73
C THR A 111 14.39 -7.30 -18.06
N ALA A 112 14.36 -6.05 -18.52
CA ALA A 112 13.92 -5.75 -19.87
C ALA A 112 14.78 -6.61 -20.80
N ARG A 113 14.16 -7.60 -21.46
CA ARG A 113 14.82 -8.29 -22.56
C ARG A 113 15.15 -7.23 -23.60
N ALA A 114 16.45 -7.01 -23.81
CA ALA A 114 17.00 -6.25 -24.92
C ALA A 114 16.57 -6.84 -26.26
#